data_AF-A0A6P5ZZC1-F1
#
_entry.id   AF-A0A6P5ZZC1-F1
#
_cell.length_a   1.000
_cell.length_b   1.000
_cell.length_c   1.000
_cell.angle_alpha   90.00
_cell.angle_beta   90.00
_cell.angle_gamma   90.00
#
_symmetry.space_group_name_H-M   'P 1'
#
loop_
_entity.id
_entity.type
_entity.pdbx_description
1 polymer ?
#
loop_
_entity_poly.entity_id
_entity_poly.type
_entity_poly.pdbx_seq_one_letter_code
_entity_poly.pdbx_strand_id
1 'polypeptide(L)'
;MARIKPQALLQQSKKKRGPARISVTTIILSSLIVVLTVFFLYATYRHWSQRSRIQIENNKQSIFEGDGSFIDSKKSDLPGYAILDTAKGSITVEFFKDSSPEAVDQFLDLCQRGHFNGMLFRHVIKHYVIEAGSSDKLGAAEDWTLKGKHYGQLDTSLKHEAFMLGTSKAKHDDRGFELFITTAPIPDLNEKLIVFGKVIKGQDVVQEIEEVDTDEHYRPKSSIKIHRVTLKQSI
;
A
#
# COMPACT_ATOMS: atom_id res chain seq x y z
N MET A 1 9.02 -81.20 -11.20
CA MET A 1 7.81 -80.53 -10.65
C MET A 1 7.76 -80.76 -9.15
N ALA A 2 8.23 -79.80 -8.35
CA ALA A 2 8.24 -79.94 -6.89
C ALA A 2 6.85 -79.64 -6.32
N ARG A 3 6.19 -80.66 -5.77
CA ARG A 3 4.94 -80.54 -5.00
C ARG A 3 5.25 -79.82 -3.68
N ILE A 4 5.01 -78.53 -3.64
CA ILE A 4 5.02 -77.76 -2.39
C ILE A 4 3.88 -78.30 -1.51
N LYS A 5 4.22 -78.79 -0.31
CA LYS A 5 3.24 -79.29 0.67
C LYS A 5 2.20 -78.21 0.97
N PRO A 6 0.89 -78.55 1.03
CA PRO A 6 -0.19 -77.57 1.25
C PRO A 6 -0.07 -76.80 2.57
N GLN A 7 0.72 -77.29 3.52
CA GLN A 7 0.98 -76.61 4.79
C GLN A 7 1.93 -75.40 4.67
N ALA A 8 2.80 -75.36 3.66
CA ALA A 8 3.71 -74.22 3.44
C ALA A 8 2.96 -72.99 2.90
N LEU A 9 1.91 -73.20 2.09
CA LEU A 9 1.05 -72.13 1.59
C LEU A 9 0.17 -71.51 2.70
N LEU A 10 -0.27 -72.33 3.67
CA LEU A 10 -1.04 -71.84 4.83
C LEU A 10 -0.20 -71.02 5.82
N GLN A 11 1.12 -71.24 5.89
CA GLN A 11 1.99 -70.40 6.70
C GLN A 11 2.30 -69.04 6.07
N GLN A 12 2.36 -68.95 4.73
CA GLN A 12 2.57 -67.67 4.04
C GLN A 12 1.33 -66.76 4.06
N SER A 13 0.12 -67.32 4.12
CA SER A 13 -1.14 -66.55 4.20
C SER A 13 -1.35 -65.81 5.53
N LYS A 14 -0.77 -66.29 6.64
CA LYS A 14 -0.93 -65.68 7.97
C LYS A 14 -0.03 -64.47 8.23
N LYS A 15 0.81 -64.06 7.27
CA LYS A 15 1.64 -62.85 7.37
C LYS A 15 0.96 -61.62 6.74
N LYS A 16 -0.35 -61.44 6.98
CA LYS A 16 -0.95 -60.10 6.85
C LYS A 16 -0.43 -59.26 8.01
N ARG A 17 0.57 -58.41 7.75
CA ARG A 17 0.95 -57.33 8.66
C ARG A 17 -0.29 -56.50 8.92
N GLY A 18 -0.91 -56.67 10.09
CA GLY A 18 -1.94 -55.76 10.57
C GLY A 18 -1.39 -54.33 10.61
N PRO A 19 -2.26 -53.31 10.57
CA PRO A 19 -1.81 -51.92 10.62
C PRO A 19 -0.87 -51.75 11.80
N ALA A 20 0.31 -51.19 11.54
CA ALA A 20 1.34 -51.01 12.56
C ALA A 20 0.70 -50.33 13.76
N ARG A 21 0.63 -51.05 14.89
CA ARG A 21 0.09 -50.53 16.14
C ARG A 21 0.96 -49.34 16.50
N ILE A 22 0.43 -48.13 16.27
CA ILE A 22 1.12 -46.88 16.60
C ILE A 22 1.46 -46.98 18.08
N SER A 23 2.75 -47.00 18.39
CA SER A 23 3.21 -47.16 19.76
C SER A 23 2.65 -46.02 20.60
N VAL A 24 2.20 -46.31 21.81
CA VAL A 24 1.72 -45.27 22.75
C VAL A 24 2.76 -44.16 22.89
N THR A 25 4.05 -44.49 22.84
CA THR A 25 5.16 -43.52 22.83
C THR A 25 5.13 -42.58 21.64
N THR A 26 4.79 -43.07 20.43
CA THR A 26 4.67 -42.23 19.23
C THR A 26 3.43 -41.34 19.25
N ILE A 27 2.34 -41.78 19.90
CA ILE A 27 1.13 -40.97 20.10
C ILE A 27 1.42 -39.84 21.11
N ILE A 28 2.12 -40.16 22.19
CA ILE A 28 2.54 -39.16 23.19
C ILE A 28 3.49 -38.13 22.55
N LEU A 29 4.45 -38.59 21.74
CA LEU A 29 5.41 -37.72 21.07
C LEU A 29 4.74 -36.81 20.03
N SER A 30 3.80 -37.33 19.23
CA SER A 30 3.07 -36.51 18.26
C SER A 30 2.16 -35.50 18.94
N SER A 31 1.49 -35.88 20.03
CA SER A 31 0.69 -34.97 20.84
C SER A 31 1.54 -33.83 21.43
N LEU A 32 2.74 -34.13 21.94
CA LEU A 32 3.67 -33.12 22.45
C LEU A 32 4.08 -32.12 21.35
N ILE A 33 4.38 -32.61 20.14
CA ILE A 33 4.77 -31.76 19.01
C ILE A 33 3.61 -30.84 18.61
N VAL A 34 2.37 -31.34 18.54
CA VAL A 34 1.20 -30.53 18.21
C VAL A 34 0.96 -29.45 19.27
N VAL A 35 1.15 -29.77 20.55
CA VAL A 35 1.04 -28.78 21.63
C VAL A 35 2.12 -27.71 21.50
N LEU A 36 3.36 -28.08 21.18
CA LEU A 36 4.45 -27.14 20.96
C LEU A 36 4.22 -26.25 19.74
N THR A 37 3.73 -26.77 18.61
CA THR A 37 3.45 -25.96 17.42
C THR A 37 2.29 -24.99 17.66
N VAL A 38 1.23 -25.42 18.34
CA VAL A 38 0.12 -24.54 18.74
C VAL A 38 0.61 -23.49 19.73
N PHE A 39 1.48 -23.85 20.68
CA PHE A 39 2.07 -22.89 21.60
C PHE A 39 2.97 -21.88 20.89
N PHE A 40 3.79 -22.30 19.92
CA PHE A 40 4.60 -21.38 19.13
C PHE A 40 3.76 -20.48 18.23
N LEU A 41 2.70 -21.00 17.60
CA LEU A 41 1.73 -20.21 16.84
C LEU A 41 1.00 -19.22 17.75
N TYR A 42 0.60 -19.64 18.94
CA TYR A 42 -0.01 -18.78 19.93
C TYR A 42 0.97 -17.74 20.47
N ALA A 43 2.23 -18.09 20.72
CA ALA A 43 3.25 -17.19 21.20
C ALA A 43 3.64 -16.15 20.14
N THR A 44 3.78 -16.55 18.88
CA THR A 44 4.03 -15.63 17.75
C THR A 44 2.82 -14.76 17.45
N TYR A 45 1.61 -15.32 17.45
CA TYR A 45 0.37 -14.57 17.35
C TYR A 45 0.22 -13.58 18.51
N ARG A 46 0.49 -14.02 19.75
CA ARG A 46 0.42 -13.18 20.95
C ARG A 46 1.53 -12.13 20.96
N HIS A 47 2.73 -12.42 20.48
CA HIS A 47 3.83 -11.45 20.39
C HIS A 47 3.54 -10.39 19.32
N TRP A 48 3.02 -10.79 18.16
CA TRP A 48 2.54 -9.87 17.13
C TRP A 48 1.35 -9.03 17.62
N SER A 49 0.37 -9.69 18.25
CA SER A 49 -0.79 -9.04 18.88
C SER A 49 -0.38 -8.08 20.01
N GLN A 50 0.62 -8.44 20.83
CA GLN A 50 1.18 -7.59 21.87
C GLN A 50 1.95 -6.42 21.28
N ARG A 51 2.69 -6.58 20.18
CA ARG A 51 3.37 -5.46 19.50
C ARG A 51 2.35 -4.46 18.95
N SER A 52 1.27 -4.94 18.32
CA SER A 52 0.15 -4.07 17.92
C SER A 52 -0.54 -3.43 19.13
N ARG A 53 -0.66 -4.16 20.24
CA ARG A 53 -1.28 -3.65 21.46
C ARG A 53 -0.41 -2.63 22.17
N ILE A 54 0.91 -2.78 22.23
CA ILE A 54 1.85 -1.80 22.80
C ILE A 54 1.90 -0.54 21.93
N GLN A 55 1.78 -0.65 20.60
CA GLN A 55 1.68 0.53 19.73
C GLN A 55 0.34 1.25 19.89
N ILE A 56 -0.78 0.50 20.01
CA ILE A 56 -2.09 1.05 20.34
C ILE A 56 -2.10 1.64 21.75
N GLU A 57 -1.43 1.04 22.72
CA GLU A 57 -1.37 1.43 24.13
C GLU A 57 -0.43 2.63 24.32
N ASN A 58 0.70 2.71 23.61
CA ASN A 58 1.53 3.92 23.54
C ASN A 58 0.77 5.07 22.86
N ASN A 59 0.02 4.78 21.79
CA ASN A 59 -0.87 5.76 21.16
C ASN A 59 -2.05 6.12 22.08
N LYS A 60 -2.56 5.18 22.88
CA LYS A 60 -3.61 5.41 23.89
C LYS A 60 -3.09 6.17 25.10
N GLN A 61 -1.85 5.97 25.52
CA GLN A 61 -1.26 6.57 26.71
C GLN A 61 -0.84 8.02 26.45
N SER A 62 -0.51 8.38 25.20
CA SER A 62 -0.51 9.78 24.76
C SER A 62 -1.92 10.41 24.65
N ILE A 63 -2.98 9.58 24.67
CA ILE A 63 -4.38 10.03 24.58
C ILE A 63 -5.09 10.01 25.95
N PHE A 64 -4.57 9.30 26.97
CA PHE A 64 -5.29 9.00 28.22
C PHE A 64 -5.11 10.01 29.38
N GLU A 65 -4.45 11.14 29.17
CA GLU A 65 -4.57 12.30 30.09
C GLU A 65 -5.64 13.32 29.64
N GLY A 66 -6.63 12.88 28.85
CA GLY A 66 -7.76 13.71 28.43
C GLY A 66 -9.09 13.03 28.71
N ASP A 67 -9.74 13.48 29.78
CA ASP A 67 -11.07 13.08 30.25
C ASP A 67 -12.13 12.98 29.12
N GLY A 68 -12.73 11.80 28.99
CA GLY A 68 -14.18 11.65 29.10
C GLY A 68 -15.17 12.37 28.18
N SER A 69 -14.84 12.96 27.02
CA SER A 69 -15.88 13.50 26.10
C SER A 69 -15.46 13.80 24.63
N PHE A 70 -14.67 12.95 23.97
CA PHE A 70 -14.05 13.32 22.67
C PHE A 70 -14.09 12.22 21.58
N ILE A 71 -15.27 11.81 21.12
CA ILE A 71 -15.43 11.13 19.81
C ILE A 71 -16.52 11.84 19.00
N ASP A 72 -16.32 13.14 18.79
CA ASP A 72 -17.00 13.88 17.70
C ASP A 72 -16.28 15.21 17.38
N SER A 73 -15.48 15.76 18.32
CA SER A 73 -14.72 17.01 18.09
C SER A 73 -13.31 16.85 17.51
N LYS A 74 -12.72 15.66 17.39
CA LYS A 74 -11.29 15.54 16.97
C LYS A 74 -11.05 15.54 15.45
N LYS A 75 -12.10 15.52 14.63
CA LYS A 75 -11.99 15.57 13.16
C LYS A 75 -11.75 16.99 12.62
N SER A 76 -12.02 18.02 13.42
CA SER A 76 -11.90 19.44 13.02
C SER A 76 -10.47 19.97 12.93
N ASP A 77 -9.52 19.38 13.66
CA ASP A 77 -8.19 19.99 13.83
C ASP A 77 -7.13 19.48 12.85
N LEU A 78 -7.41 18.36 12.16
CA LEU A 78 -6.51 17.84 11.14
C LEU A 78 -6.44 18.82 9.96
N PRO A 79 -5.26 19.05 9.35
CA PRO A 79 -5.14 19.85 8.14
C PRO A 79 -6.10 19.35 7.05
N GLY A 80 -6.90 20.26 6.49
CA GLY A 80 -7.79 19.97 5.35
C GLY A 80 -7.10 20.11 4.00
N TYR A 81 -5.97 20.81 3.99
CA TYR A 81 -5.28 21.21 2.77
C TYR A 81 -3.77 21.06 2.90
N ALA A 82 -3.11 20.95 1.76
CA ALA A 82 -1.68 21.14 1.64
C ALA A 82 -1.32 22.05 0.46
N ILE A 83 -0.23 22.79 0.61
CA ILE A 83 0.37 23.60 -0.43
C ILE A 83 1.71 22.97 -0.78
N LEU A 84 1.82 22.47 -2.00
CA LEU A 84 3.05 21.93 -2.57
C LEU A 84 3.75 23.05 -3.32
N ASP A 85 4.86 23.55 -2.76
CA ASP A 85 5.67 24.56 -3.44
C ASP A 85 6.63 23.86 -4.38
N THR A 86 6.48 24.06 -5.69
CA THR A 86 7.31 23.45 -6.73
C THR A 86 8.14 24.51 -7.45
N ALA A 87 9.12 24.05 -8.25
CA ALA A 87 9.91 24.96 -9.09
C ALA A 87 9.07 25.71 -10.15
N LYS A 88 7.86 25.24 -10.46
CA LYS A 88 6.93 25.85 -11.42
C LYS A 88 5.83 26.71 -10.77
N GLY A 89 5.72 26.67 -9.45
CA GLY A 89 4.66 27.38 -8.71
C GLY A 89 4.06 26.52 -7.61
N SER A 90 3.08 27.08 -6.91
CA SER A 90 2.42 26.41 -5.78
C SER A 90 1.15 25.70 -6.23
N ILE A 91 0.98 24.46 -5.79
CA ILE A 91 -0.21 23.63 -6.04
C ILE A 91 -0.92 23.43 -4.70
N THR A 92 -2.19 23.82 -4.60
CA THR A 92 -2.99 23.62 -3.39
C THR A 92 -3.91 22.43 -3.58
N VAL A 93 -3.86 21.50 -2.62
CA VAL A 93 -4.67 20.28 -2.61
C VAL A 93 -5.60 20.26 -1.40
N GLU A 94 -6.81 19.74 -1.60
CA GLU A 94 -7.79 19.43 -0.57
C GLU A 94 -7.83 17.91 -0.33
N PHE A 95 -7.93 17.49 0.92
CA PHE A 95 -7.94 16.06 1.28
C PHE A 95 -9.34 15.47 1.44
N PHE A 96 -9.51 14.24 0.96
CA PHE A 96 -10.71 13.44 1.14
C PHE A 96 -10.62 12.58 2.40
N LYS A 97 -10.66 13.24 3.56
CA LYS A 97 -10.55 12.60 4.89
C LYS A 97 -11.58 11.49 5.13
N ASP A 98 -12.76 11.62 4.54
CA ASP A 98 -13.86 10.68 4.75
C ASP A 98 -13.73 9.43 3.86
N SER A 99 -13.19 9.61 2.66
CA SER A 99 -13.08 8.54 1.67
C SER A 99 -11.81 7.71 1.86
N SER A 100 -10.71 8.35 2.24
CA SER A 100 -9.37 7.71 2.29
C SER A 100 -8.58 8.12 3.53
N PRO A 101 -9.11 7.92 4.76
CA PRO A 101 -8.48 8.42 6.00
C PRO A 101 -7.05 7.90 6.21
N GLU A 102 -6.81 6.61 5.96
CA GLU A 102 -5.48 5.99 6.15
C GLU A 102 -4.40 6.62 5.25
N ALA A 103 -4.74 6.90 3.99
CA ALA A 103 -3.80 7.52 3.05
C ALA A 103 -3.55 8.99 3.40
N VAL A 104 -4.58 9.71 3.86
CA VAL A 104 -4.44 11.09 4.34
C VAL A 104 -3.54 11.13 5.59
N ASP A 105 -3.81 10.28 6.59
CA ASP A 105 -3.00 10.23 7.82
C ASP A 105 -1.53 9.92 7.53
N GLN A 106 -1.28 8.97 6.64
CA GLN A 106 0.08 8.65 6.20
C GLN A 106 0.75 9.84 5.48
N PHE A 107 0.03 10.51 4.59
CA PHE A 107 0.55 11.70 3.89
C PHE A 107 0.90 12.82 4.87
N LEU A 108 0.04 13.08 5.87
CA LEU A 108 0.25 14.11 6.89
C LEU A 108 1.48 13.80 7.76
N ASP A 109 1.65 12.56 8.22
CA ASP A 109 2.82 12.13 8.98
C ASP A 109 4.12 12.30 8.18
N LEU A 110 4.10 11.94 6.89
CA LEU A 110 5.25 12.10 6.00
C LEU A 110 5.58 13.57 5.71
N CYS A 111 4.57 14.44 5.61
CA CYS A 111 4.78 15.88 5.49
C CYS A 111 5.47 16.45 6.73
N GLN A 112 5.04 16.05 7.93
CA GLN A 112 5.66 16.51 9.18
C GLN A 112 7.13 16.07 9.31
N ARG A 113 7.46 14.89 8.76
CA ARG A 113 8.85 14.40 8.68
C ARG A 113 9.67 15.01 7.55
N GLY A 114 9.06 15.87 6.72
CA GLY A 114 9.73 16.50 5.58
C GLY A 114 10.04 15.54 4.42
N HIS A 115 9.35 14.40 4.33
CA HIS A 115 9.59 13.36 3.32
C HIS A 115 9.52 13.88 1.87
N PHE A 116 8.63 14.85 1.62
CA PHE A 116 8.41 15.41 0.27
C PHE A 116 9.35 16.56 -0.07
N ASN A 117 10.16 17.05 0.89
CA ASN A 117 11.05 18.17 0.67
C ASN A 117 12.22 17.77 -0.24
N GLY A 118 12.32 18.40 -1.40
CA GLY A 118 13.29 18.06 -2.44
C GLY A 118 12.89 16.87 -3.32
N MET A 119 11.68 16.31 -3.14
CA MET A 119 11.21 15.18 -3.94
C MET A 119 11.05 15.57 -5.41
N LEU A 120 11.54 14.72 -6.32
CA LEU A 120 11.48 14.95 -7.76
C LEU A 120 10.19 14.41 -8.37
N PHE A 121 9.69 15.11 -9.39
CA PHE A 121 8.75 14.53 -10.34
C PHE A 121 9.52 13.58 -11.27
N ARG A 122 9.34 12.28 -11.02
CA ARG A 122 10.11 11.21 -11.64
C ARG A 122 9.58 10.86 -13.02
N HIS A 123 8.25 10.83 -13.17
CA HIS A 123 7.60 10.54 -14.44
C HIS A 123 6.50 11.57 -14.70
N VAL A 124 6.45 12.05 -15.94
CA VAL A 124 5.43 12.97 -16.44
C VAL A 124 4.87 12.37 -17.72
N ILE A 125 3.64 11.86 -17.64
CA ILE A 125 2.94 11.23 -18.76
C ILE A 125 1.80 12.14 -19.17
N LYS A 126 1.93 12.74 -20.36
CA LYS A 126 0.92 13.66 -20.92
C LYS A 126 -0.44 12.98 -21.02
N HIS A 127 -1.47 13.74 -20.69
CA HIS A 127 -2.88 13.37 -20.61
C HIS A 127 -3.13 12.14 -19.74
N TYR A 128 -2.35 12.00 -18.67
CA TYR A 128 -2.45 10.86 -17.78
C TYR A 128 -2.08 11.24 -16.34
N VAL A 129 -0.81 11.18 -15.98
CA VAL A 129 -0.37 11.30 -14.59
C VAL A 129 1.04 11.87 -14.47
N ILE A 130 1.23 12.63 -13.40
CA ILE A 130 2.53 13.06 -12.89
C ILE A 130 2.82 12.26 -11.63
N GLU A 131 4.00 11.66 -11.56
CA GLU A 131 4.47 10.86 -10.43
C GLU A 131 5.66 11.55 -9.74
N ALA A 132 5.56 11.71 -8.42
CA ALA A 132 6.65 12.14 -7.55
C ALA A 132 6.98 11.05 -6.52
N GLY A 133 8.27 10.77 -6.34
CA GLY A 133 8.72 9.69 -5.44
C GLY A 133 10.22 9.51 -5.44
N SER A 134 10.70 8.60 -4.58
CA SER A 134 12.13 8.29 -4.42
C SER A 134 12.59 7.08 -5.24
N SER A 135 11.67 6.28 -5.78
CA SER A 135 12.04 5.08 -6.54
C SER A 135 12.51 5.46 -7.95
N ASP A 136 13.73 5.03 -8.30
CA ASP A 136 14.26 5.06 -9.67
C ASP A 136 13.60 4.00 -10.56
N LYS A 137 12.93 3.00 -9.95
CA LYS A 137 12.18 1.97 -10.67
C LYS A 137 10.86 2.57 -11.12
N LEU A 138 10.55 2.39 -12.39
CA LEU A 138 9.24 2.65 -12.98
C LEU A 138 8.27 1.72 -12.22
N GLY A 139 7.56 2.26 -11.22
CA GLY A 139 6.79 1.48 -10.27
C GLY A 139 5.45 1.07 -10.89
N ALA A 140 4.36 1.63 -10.36
CA ALA A 140 3.06 1.47 -10.99
C ALA A 140 3.01 2.09 -12.41
N ALA A 141 3.86 3.08 -12.69
CA ALA A 141 3.99 3.71 -14.01
C ALA A 141 4.47 2.78 -15.14
N GLU A 142 5.15 1.65 -14.84
CA GLU A 142 5.65 0.72 -15.87
C GLU A 142 4.51 -0.06 -16.50
N ASP A 143 3.56 -0.49 -15.66
CA ASP A 143 2.31 -1.12 -16.08
C ASP A 143 1.38 -0.13 -16.80
N TRP A 144 1.60 1.18 -16.60
CA TRP A 144 0.80 2.25 -17.20
C TRP A 144 1.37 2.76 -18.51
N THR A 145 2.68 2.82 -18.67
CA THR A 145 3.33 3.25 -19.92
C THR A 145 3.08 2.26 -21.06
N LEU A 146 2.96 0.96 -20.76
CA LEU A 146 2.52 -0.06 -21.72
C LEU A 146 1.07 0.13 -22.19
N LYS A 147 0.19 0.67 -21.33
CA LYS A 147 -1.24 0.87 -21.64
C LYS A 147 -1.60 2.30 -22.05
N GLY A 148 -0.79 3.31 -21.73
CA GLY A 148 -1.02 4.73 -22.02
C GLY A 148 -1.16 5.01 -23.52
N LYS A 149 -0.49 4.21 -24.37
CA LYS A 149 -0.68 4.25 -25.83
C LYS A 149 -2.10 3.93 -26.31
N HIS A 150 -2.91 3.26 -25.49
CA HIS A 150 -4.26 2.81 -25.87
C HIS A 150 -5.40 3.71 -25.37
N TYR A 151 -5.14 4.63 -24.44
CA TYR A 151 -6.20 5.47 -23.85
C TYR A 151 -6.51 6.75 -24.65
N GLY A 152 -5.72 7.09 -25.68
CA GLY A 152 -6.01 8.20 -26.59
C GLY A 152 -7.26 7.99 -27.46
N GLN A 153 -7.90 6.81 -27.41
CA GLN A 153 -8.97 6.44 -28.34
C GLN A 153 -10.05 5.54 -27.73
N LEU A 154 -10.42 5.74 -26.46
CA LEU A 154 -11.56 5.03 -25.88
C LEU A 154 -12.55 6.00 -25.25
N ASP A 155 -13.70 6.14 -25.92
CA ASP A 155 -14.93 6.68 -25.35
C ASP A 155 -15.26 5.90 -24.09
N THR A 156 -15.19 6.49 -22.88
CA THR A 156 -15.60 5.76 -21.69
C THR A 156 -16.15 6.64 -20.57
N SER A 157 -17.42 6.36 -20.27
CA SER A 157 -18.25 6.85 -19.17
C SER A 157 -17.81 6.31 -17.79
N LEU A 158 -16.54 6.54 -17.40
CA LEU A 158 -16.03 6.21 -16.06
C LEU A 158 -15.40 7.48 -15.43
N LYS A 159 -16.04 7.95 -14.36
CA LYS A 159 -16.01 9.32 -13.83
C LYS A 159 -14.85 9.56 -12.86
N HIS A 160 -13.61 9.62 -13.33
CA HIS A 160 -12.55 10.28 -12.56
C HIS A 160 -12.25 11.62 -13.19
N GLU A 161 -12.36 12.69 -12.41
CA GLU A 161 -12.03 14.03 -12.89
C GLU A 161 -10.50 14.20 -12.93
N ALA A 162 -10.01 15.10 -13.78
CA ALA A 162 -8.61 15.49 -13.75
C ALA A 162 -8.23 16.13 -12.41
N PHE A 163 -6.92 16.21 -12.16
CA PHE A 163 -6.33 16.88 -10.99
C PHE A 163 -6.63 16.20 -9.65
N MET A 164 -6.73 14.87 -9.67
CA MET A 164 -6.86 14.06 -8.46
C MET A 164 -5.48 13.73 -7.90
N LEU A 165 -5.39 13.74 -6.57
CA LEU A 165 -4.20 13.38 -5.81
C LEU A 165 -4.33 11.95 -5.28
N GLY A 166 -3.32 11.11 -5.52
CA GLY A 166 -3.35 9.71 -5.11
C GLY A 166 -2.01 9.14 -4.71
N THR A 167 -2.04 7.95 -4.13
CA THR A 167 -0.87 7.13 -3.81
C THR A 167 -1.06 5.71 -4.33
N SER A 168 0.01 4.96 -4.57
CA SER A 168 -0.09 3.59 -5.09
C SER A 168 -0.68 2.63 -4.05
N LYS A 169 -1.46 1.64 -4.51
CA LYS A 169 -2.05 0.60 -3.63
C LYS A 169 -1.07 -0.47 -3.19
N ALA A 170 0.12 -0.53 -3.79
CA ALA A 170 1.09 -1.58 -3.50
C ALA A 170 1.47 -1.52 -2.01
N LYS A 171 1.44 -2.69 -1.34
CA LYS A 171 1.90 -2.77 0.06
C LYS A 171 3.34 -2.26 0.13
N HIS A 172 3.58 -1.37 1.09
CA HIS A 172 4.84 -0.73 1.45
C HIS A 172 5.94 -1.75 1.82
N ASP A 173 6.38 -2.58 0.87
CA ASP A 173 7.69 -3.20 0.92
C ASP A 173 8.65 -2.26 0.17
N ASP A 174 9.48 -1.58 0.96
CA ASP A 174 10.67 -0.78 0.58
C ASP A 174 10.53 0.40 -0.40
N ARG A 175 9.39 0.61 -1.06
CA ARG A 175 9.27 1.65 -2.12
C ARG A 175 8.98 3.08 -1.63
N GLY A 176 8.58 3.25 -0.37
CA GLY A 176 8.18 4.55 0.16
C GLY A 176 6.85 5.05 -0.39
N PHE A 177 6.45 6.28 -0.01
CA PHE A 177 5.18 6.88 -0.43
C PHE A 177 5.34 7.60 -1.76
N GLU A 178 4.74 7.04 -2.82
CA GLU A 178 4.62 7.66 -4.14
C GLU A 178 3.41 8.60 -4.17
N LEU A 179 3.59 9.77 -4.76
CA LEU A 179 2.57 10.79 -4.94
C LEU A 179 2.21 10.91 -6.42
N PHE A 180 0.93 10.76 -6.73
CA PHE A 180 0.40 10.86 -8.09
C PHE A 180 -0.55 12.05 -8.21
N ILE A 181 -0.43 12.81 -9.29
CA ILE A 181 -1.36 13.87 -9.68
C ILE A 181 -1.88 13.53 -11.08
N THR A 182 -3.18 13.34 -11.23
CA THR A 182 -3.77 13.09 -12.56
C THR A 182 -3.90 14.39 -13.35
N THR A 183 -3.68 14.34 -14.65
CA THR A 183 -3.84 15.49 -15.55
C THR A 183 -5.03 15.33 -16.50
N ALA A 184 -5.53 14.11 -16.64
CA ALA A 184 -6.74 13.78 -17.40
C ALA A 184 -7.62 12.78 -16.62
N PRO A 185 -8.89 12.63 -17.02
CA PRO A 185 -9.72 11.50 -16.60
C PRO A 185 -9.07 10.16 -16.95
N ILE A 186 -8.90 9.30 -15.95
CA ILE A 186 -8.34 7.96 -16.16
C ILE A 186 -9.41 6.92 -15.80
N PRO A 187 -9.92 6.14 -16.77
CA PRO A 187 -10.73 4.98 -16.47
C PRO A 187 -9.88 3.97 -15.67
N ASP A 188 -10.49 3.34 -14.67
CA ASP A 188 -9.86 2.33 -13.80
C ASP A 188 -8.73 2.84 -12.88
N LEU A 189 -8.62 4.16 -12.69
CA LEU A 189 -7.66 4.76 -11.75
C LEU A 189 -7.79 4.17 -10.34
N ASN A 190 -9.04 4.02 -9.89
CA ASN A 190 -9.40 3.47 -8.59
C ASN A 190 -8.93 2.04 -8.38
N GLU A 191 -8.64 1.25 -9.42
CA GLU A 191 -8.12 -0.10 -9.24
C GLU A 191 -6.64 -0.08 -8.84
N LYS A 192 -5.91 0.96 -9.26
CA LYS A 192 -4.45 1.08 -9.17
C LYS A 192 -3.97 2.03 -8.08
N LEU A 193 -4.71 3.11 -7.84
CA LEU A 193 -4.38 4.16 -6.89
C LEU A 193 -5.42 4.25 -5.76
N ILE A 194 -4.96 4.75 -4.62
CA ILE A 194 -5.81 5.27 -3.56
C ILE A 194 -5.87 6.78 -3.77
N VAL A 195 -7.00 7.28 -4.25
CA VAL A 195 -7.25 8.72 -4.37
C VAL A 195 -7.57 9.27 -2.99
N PHE A 196 -6.81 10.26 -2.54
CA PHE A 196 -6.95 10.84 -1.20
C PHE A 196 -7.10 12.37 -1.19
N GLY A 197 -7.12 13.01 -2.35
CA GLY A 197 -7.38 14.44 -2.45
C GLY A 197 -7.56 14.93 -3.89
N LYS A 198 -7.70 16.24 -4.04
CA LYS A 198 -7.85 16.93 -5.33
C LYS A 198 -7.14 18.28 -5.31
N VAL A 199 -6.59 18.68 -6.46
CA VAL A 199 -6.04 20.02 -6.66
C VAL A 199 -7.18 21.03 -6.80
N ILE A 200 -7.16 22.05 -5.96
CA ILE A 200 -8.16 23.12 -5.92
C ILE A 200 -7.61 24.48 -6.37
N LYS A 201 -6.28 24.67 -6.36
CA LYS A 201 -5.58 25.83 -6.94
C LYS A 201 -4.24 25.38 -7.54
N GLY A 202 -3.79 26.04 -8.61
CA GLY A 202 -2.55 25.69 -9.30
C GLY A 202 -2.72 24.57 -10.34
N GLN A 203 -3.91 24.45 -10.94
CA GLN A 203 -4.16 23.48 -12.03
C GLN A 203 -3.33 23.83 -13.28
N ASP A 204 -3.14 25.13 -13.53
CA ASP A 204 -2.23 25.68 -14.53
C ASP A 204 -0.77 25.26 -14.28
N VAL A 205 -0.32 25.27 -13.02
CA VAL A 205 1.02 24.79 -12.64
C VAL A 205 1.16 23.28 -12.90
N VAL A 206 0.13 22.50 -12.59
CA VAL A 206 0.11 21.06 -12.88
C VAL A 206 0.23 20.82 -14.39
N GLN A 207 -0.50 21.57 -15.22
CA GLN A 207 -0.40 21.50 -16.68
C GLN A 207 0.97 21.97 -17.20
N GLU A 208 1.57 22.99 -16.59
CA GLU A 208 2.92 23.41 -16.97
C GLU A 208 3.96 22.32 -16.68
N ILE A 209 3.81 21.60 -15.56
CA ILE A 209 4.65 20.45 -15.23
C ILE A 209 4.40 19.31 -16.23
N GLU A 210 3.15 19.09 -16.66
CA GLU A 210 2.80 18.07 -17.65
C GLU A 210 3.44 18.31 -19.03
N GLU A 211 3.53 19.58 -19.45
CA GLU A 211 3.99 19.93 -20.79
C GLU A 211 5.50 19.90 -20.98
N VAL A 212 6.28 19.65 -19.91
CA VAL A 212 7.73 19.61 -20.00
C VAL A 212 8.25 18.48 -20.89
N ASP A 213 9.39 18.72 -21.51
CA ASP A 213 10.05 17.70 -22.34
C ASP A 213 10.48 16.52 -21.49
N THR A 214 10.07 15.32 -21.91
CA THR A 214 10.46 14.06 -21.31
C THR A 214 11.34 13.21 -22.23
N ASP A 215 12.04 12.24 -21.66
CA ASP A 215 12.76 11.20 -22.41
C ASP A 215 11.84 10.02 -22.80
N GLU A 216 12.41 8.98 -23.42
CA GLU A 216 11.68 7.78 -23.84
C GLU A 216 11.04 7.00 -22.68
N HIS A 217 11.46 7.28 -21.44
CA HIS A 217 10.94 6.68 -20.21
C HIS A 217 10.06 7.65 -19.42
N TYR A 218 9.57 8.72 -20.07
CA TYR A 218 8.70 9.74 -19.49
C TYR A 218 9.34 10.53 -18.34
N ARG A 219 10.68 10.58 -18.25
CA ARG A 219 11.39 11.35 -17.24
C ARG A 219 11.63 12.78 -17.74
N PRO A 220 11.29 13.82 -16.95
CA PRO A 220 11.58 15.20 -17.33
C PRO A 220 13.07 15.42 -17.61
N LYS A 221 13.39 15.98 -18.78
CA LYS A 221 14.78 16.36 -19.14
C LYS A 221 15.33 17.44 -18.21
N SER A 222 14.45 18.34 -17.79
CA SER A 222 14.70 19.34 -16.77
C SER A 222 14.12 18.85 -15.45
N SER A 223 14.95 18.67 -14.43
CA SER A 223 14.49 18.18 -13.13
C SER A 223 13.53 19.17 -12.47
N ILE A 224 12.32 18.72 -12.13
CA ILE A 224 11.33 19.49 -11.38
C ILE A 224 11.17 18.82 -10.02
N LYS A 225 11.16 19.64 -8.96
CA LYS A 225 11.03 19.15 -7.58
C LYS A 225 10.00 19.91 -6.78
N ILE A 226 9.49 19.24 -5.76
CA ILE A 226 8.75 19.82 -4.64
C ILE A 226 9.79 20.38 -3.68
N HIS A 227 9.78 21.68 -3.45
CA HIS A 227 10.67 22.33 -2.48
C HIS A 227 10.24 22.08 -1.05
N ARG A 228 8.94 22.23 -0.79
CA ARG A 228 8.34 21.98 0.52
C ARG A 228 6.85 21.66 0.39
N VAL A 229 6.29 21.08 1.43
CA VAL A 229 4.84 20.92 1.60
C VAL A 229 4.40 21.60 2.89
N THR A 230 3.41 22.49 2.79
CA THR A 230 2.84 23.22 3.92
C THR A 230 1.43 22.75 4.20
N LEU A 231 1.16 22.27 5.41
CA LEU A 231 -0.17 21.81 5.83
C LEU A 231 -1.02 22.99 6.33
N LYS A 232 -2.31 23.02 5.97
CA LYS A 232 -3.26 24.08 6.31
C LYS A 232 -4.61 23.51 6.74
N GLN A 233 -5.25 24.14 7.73
CA GLN A 233 -6.62 23.79 8.16
C GLN A 233 -7.69 24.40 7.23
N SER A 234 -7.46 25.63 6.77
CA SER A 234 -8.31 26.37 5.83
C SER A 234 -7.48 27.06 4.75
N ILE A 235 -8.13 27.42 3.64
CA ILE A 235 -7.55 28.17 2.51
C ILE A 235 -7.48 29.66 2.81
#